data_AF-A0A2M7IG43-F1
#
_entry.id   AF-A0A2M7IG43-F1
#
_cell.length_a   1.000
_cell.length_b   1.000
_cell.length_c   1.000
_cell.angle_alpha   90.00
_cell.angle_beta   90.00
_cell.angle_gamma   90.00
#
_symmetry.space_group_name_H-M   'P 1'
#
loop_
_entity.id
_entity.type
_entity.pdbx_description
1 polymer ?
#
loop_
_entity_poly.entity_id
_entity_poly.type
_entity_poly.pdbx_seq_one_letter_code
_entity_poly.pdbx_strand_id
1 'polypeptide(L)'
;MTENLQEQGITLSQEQVQHLDEVFNNLSKEKETKEQEIANKDQAIKYFAERAELYEFAYLSLYLVFNSKLALLWFYNQISNSSTKENFTSQFILNSQVINPFAEKEAIFNALLVNGLLEQNGILFKTSEKGIRFLKHNKFIV
;
A
#
# COMPACT_ATOMS: atom_id res chain seq x y z
N MET A 1 -43.47 49.61 4.97
CA MET A 1 -42.43 49.32 3.97
C MET A 1 -42.43 47.82 3.78
N THR A 2 -42.99 47.34 2.67
CA THR A 2 -42.96 45.93 2.28
C THR A 2 -42.57 45.92 0.82
N GLU A 3 -41.29 45.66 0.57
CA GLU A 3 -40.74 45.47 -0.76
C GLU A 3 -41.39 44.22 -1.37
N ASN A 4 -42.19 44.43 -2.41
CA ASN A 4 -42.67 43.37 -3.29
C ASN A 4 -41.47 42.87 -4.10
N LEU A 5 -40.80 41.84 -3.61
CA LEU A 5 -39.97 40.97 -4.42
C LEU A 5 -40.91 40.14 -5.31
N GLN A 6 -41.31 40.71 -6.46
CA GLN A 6 -41.89 39.92 -7.53
C GLN A 6 -40.80 38.99 -8.06
N GLU A 7 -40.88 37.72 -7.69
CA GLU A 7 -40.18 36.63 -8.37
C GLU A 7 -40.55 36.71 -9.86
N GLN A 8 -39.65 37.26 -10.68
CA GLN A 8 -39.75 37.14 -12.13
C GLN A 8 -39.50 35.67 -12.47
N GLY A 9 -40.56 34.87 -12.49
CA GLY A 9 -40.52 33.51 -12.98
C GLY A 9 -40.08 33.52 -14.44
N ILE A 10 -38.92 32.93 -14.73
CA ILE A 10 -38.46 32.73 -16.10
C ILE A 10 -39.50 31.84 -16.78
N THR A 11 -40.22 32.38 -17.77
CA THR A 11 -41.20 31.61 -18.54
C THR A 11 -40.50 31.02 -19.76
N LEU A 12 -40.19 29.72 -19.70
CA LEU A 12 -39.58 28.99 -20.81
C LEU A 12 -40.66 28.58 -21.81
N SER A 13 -40.34 28.65 -23.10
CA SER A 13 -41.15 28.00 -24.13
C SER A 13 -41.10 26.48 -23.98
N GLN A 14 -42.15 25.80 -24.46
CA GLN A 14 -42.24 24.34 -24.40
C GLN A 14 -41.06 23.65 -25.11
N GLU A 15 -40.56 24.27 -26.19
CA GLU A 15 -39.39 23.83 -26.95
C GLU A 15 -38.09 23.98 -26.15
N GLN A 16 -37.94 25.08 -25.38
CA GLN A 16 -36.82 25.26 -24.46
C GLN A 16 -36.86 24.27 -23.29
N VAL A 17 -38.04 23.93 -22.77
CA VAL A 17 -38.19 22.90 -21.72
C VAL A 17 -37.78 21.53 -22.25
N GLN A 18 -38.25 21.15 -23.44
CA GLN A 18 -37.88 19.88 -24.08
C GLN A 18 -36.37 19.78 -24.35
N HIS A 19 -35.76 20.84 -24.86
CA HIS A 19 -34.32 20.88 -25.08
C HIS A 19 -33.53 20.76 -23.76
N LEU A 20 -33.99 21.41 -22.68
CA LEU A 20 -33.37 21.30 -21.36
C LEU A 20 -33.48 19.87 -20.79
N ASP A 21 -34.63 19.22 -20.96
CA ASP A 21 -34.84 17.83 -20.54
C ASP A 21 -33.92 16.88 -21.32
N GLU A 22 -33.77 17.07 -22.64
CA GLU A 22 -32.84 16.29 -23.45
C GLU A 22 -31.39 16.49 -23.02
N VAL A 23 -30.96 17.74 -22.80
CA VAL A 23 -29.60 18.04 -22.32
C VAL A 23 -29.37 17.41 -20.95
N PHE A 24 -30.31 17.53 -20.02
CA PHE A 24 -30.20 16.94 -18.69
C PHE A 24 -30.11 15.40 -18.74
N ASN A 25 -30.94 14.76 -19.56
CA ASN A 25 -30.92 13.31 -19.74
C ASN A 25 -29.60 12.83 -20.37
N ASN A 26 -29.07 13.57 -21.33
CA ASN A 26 -27.77 13.26 -21.95
C ASN A 26 -26.62 13.41 -20.95
N LEU A 27 -26.60 14.50 -20.18
CA LEU A 27 -25.60 14.72 -19.14
C LEU A 27 -25.67 13.67 -18.03
N SER A 28 -26.87 13.24 -17.65
CA SER A 28 -27.08 12.19 -16.63
C SER A 28 -26.52 10.86 -17.11
N LYS A 29 -26.79 10.46 -18.36
CA LYS A 29 -26.22 9.24 -18.97
C LYS A 29 -24.70 9.33 -19.11
N GLU A 30 -24.18 10.48 -19.52
CA GLU A 30 -22.73 10.68 -19.64
C GLU A 30 -22.05 10.59 -18.28
N LYS A 31 -22.65 11.15 -17.23
CA LYS A 31 -22.17 11.02 -15.85
C LYS A 31 -22.12 9.57 -15.40
N GLU A 32 -23.22 8.82 -15.55
CA GLU A 32 -23.28 7.40 -15.19
C GLU A 32 -22.21 6.58 -15.93
N THR A 33 -22.02 6.84 -17.22
CA THR A 33 -20.99 6.17 -18.04
C THR A 33 -19.58 6.46 -17.50
N LYS A 34 -19.29 7.73 -17.17
CA LYS A 34 -17.99 8.12 -16.59
C LYS A 34 -17.75 7.52 -15.21
N GLU A 35 -18.78 7.44 -14.37
CA GLU A 35 -18.68 6.79 -13.05
C GLU A 35 -18.35 5.30 -13.19
N GLN A 36 -19.01 4.61 -14.13
CA GLN A 36 -18.71 3.21 -14.45
C GLN A 36 -17.27 3.04 -14.97
N GLU A 37 -16.80 3.93 -15.85
CA GLU A 37 -15.43 3.90 -16.36
C GLU A 37 -14.39 4.11 -15.26
N ILE A 38 -14.63 5.03 -14.34
CA ILE A 38 -13.75 5.26 -13.18
C ILE A 38 -13.69 4.01 -12.31
N ALA A 39 -14.85 3.44 -11.97
CA ALA A 39 -14.91 2.22 -11.15
C ALA A 39 -14.14 1.05 -11.80
N ASN A 40 -14.27 0.89 -13.12
CA ASN A 40 -13.52 -0.13 -13.88
C ASN A 40 -12.01 0.13 -13.85
N LYS A 41 -11.58 1.40 -13.98
CA LYS A 41 -10.16 1.78 -13.89
C LYS A 41 -9.61 1.53 -12.49
N ASP A 42 -10.34 1.88 -11.44
CA ASP A 42 -9.93 1.62 -10.05
C ASP A 42 -9.77 0.12 -9.78
N GLN A 43 -10.69 -0.69 -10.30
CA GLN A 43 -10.58 -2.15 -10.20
C GLN A 43 -9.34 -2.68 -10.95
N ALA A 44 -9.04 -2.15 -12.14
CA ALA A 44 -7.85 -2.52 -12.88
C ALA A 44 -6.56 -2.12 -12.15
N ILE A 45 -6.51 -0.89 -11.60
CA ILE A 45 -5.37 -0.40 -10.81
C ILE A 45 -5.13 -1.31 -9.62
N LYS A 46 -6.18 -1.66 -8.87
CA LYS A 46 -6.10 -2.59 -7.74
C LYS A 46 -5.54 -3.95 -8.18
N TYR A 47 -6.06 -4.51 -9.26
CA TYR A 47 -5.59 -5.78 -9.81
C TYR A 47 -4.10 -5.75 -10.17
N PHE A 48 -3.64 -4.71 -10.86
CA PHE A 48 -2.23 -4.58 -11.23
C PHE A 48 -1.33 -4.36 -10.02
N ALA A 49 -1.77 -3.58 -9.04
CA ALA A 49 -1.04 -3.35 -7.80
C ALA A 49 -0.85 -4.65 -7.00
N GLU A 50 -1.92 -5.43 -6.79
CA GLU A 50 -1.87 -6.73 -6.11
C GLU A 50 -0.93 -7.71 -6.83
N ARG A 51 -0.97 -7.72 -8.17
CA ARG A 51 -0.15 -8.60 -8.98
C ARG A 51 1.33 -8.19 -8.99
N ALA A 52 1.62 -6.89 -9.02
CA ALA A 52 2.98 -6.37 -8.89
C ALA A 52 3.59 -6.74 -7.53
N GLU A 53 2.82 -6.59 -6.44
CA GLU A 53 3.26 -6.99 -5.10
C GLU A 53 3.54 -8.50 -5.04
N LEU A 54 2.68 -9.33 -5.63
CA LEU A 54 2.89 -10.78 -5.69
C LEU A 54 4.22 -11.13 -6.37
N TYR A 55 4.53 -10.49 -7.50
CA TYR A 55 5.79 -10.72 -8.21
C TYR A 55 7.00 -10.22 -7.43
N GLU A 56 6.88 -9.06 -6.79
CA GLU A 56 7.93 -8.53 -5.91
C GLU A 56 8.21 -9.49 -4.75
N PHE A 57 7.18 -9.98 -4.07
CA PHE A 57 7.34 -10.93 -2.98
C PHE A 57 7.92 -12.26 -3.46
N ALA A 58 7.49 -12.78 -4.61
CA ALA A 58 8.09 -13.98 -5.18
C ALA A 58 9.59 -13.78 -5.51
N TYR A 59 9.96 -12.62 -6.06
CA TYR A 59 11.35 -12.26 -6.31
C TYR A 59 12.16 -12.19 -5.02
N LEU A 60 11.68 -11.44 -4.02
CA LEU A 60 12.35 -11.32 -2.73
C LEU A 60 12.46 -12.68 -2.02
N SER A 61 11.44 -13.53 -2.12
CA SER A 61 11.47 -14.88 -1.58
C SER A 61 12.51 -15.77 -2.25
N LEU A 62 12.82 -15.55 -3.53
CA LEU A 62 13.85 -16.31 -4.22
C LEU A 62 15.27 -15.82 -3.86
N TYR A 63 15.46 -14.50 -3.76
CA TYR A 63 16.80 -13.90 -3.67
C TYR A 63 17.23 -13.49 -2.25
N LEU A 64 16.29 -13.21 -1.33
CA LEU A 64 16.66 -13.04 0.07
C LEU A 64 17.04 -14.40 0.65
N VAL A 65 18.27 -14.50 1.12
CA VAL A 65 18.77 -15.68 1.82
C VAL A 65 17.88 -15.99 3.04
N PHE A 66 17.78 -17.27 3.38
CA PHE A 66 16.86 -17.74 4.44
C PHE A 66 17.03 -16.99 5.77
N ASN A 67 18.28 -16.71 6.17
CA ASN A 67 18.59 -15.96 7.39
C ASN A 67 18.03 -14.52 7.37
N SER A 68 17.86 -13.90 6.19
CA SER A 68 17.21 -12.59 6.10
C SER A 68 15.72 -12.67 6.44
N LYS A 69 15.04 -13.73 6.01
CA LYS A 69 13.62 -13.96 6.34
C LYS A 69 13.46 -14.23 7.84
N LEU A 70 14.36 -15.02 8.42
CA LEU A 70 14.40 -15.25 9.87
C LEU A 70 14.71 -13.97 10.66
N ALA A 71 15.60 -13.12 10.16
CA ALA A 71 15.90 -11.83 10.77
C ALA A 71 14.68 -10.90 10.74
N LEU A 72 13.94 -10.85 9.63
CA LEU A 72 12.70 -10.10 9.55
C LEU A 72 11.66 -10.61 10.54
N LEU A 73 11.49 -11.93 10.64
CA LEU A 73 10.62 -12.54 11.66
C LEU A 73 11.12 -12.24 13.08
N TRP A 74 12.43 -12.19 13.30
CA TRP A 74 13.00 -11.82 14.60
C TRP A 74 12.62 -10.39 14.98
N PHE A 75 12.75 -9.40 14.08
CA PHE A 75 12.28 -8.03 14.31
C PHE A 75 10.77 -7.99 14.59
N TYR A 76 9.99 -8.78 13.84
CA TYR A 76 8.54 -8.92 14.04
C TYR A 76 8.17 -9.34 15.45
N ASN A 77 8.92 -10.29 16.00
CA ASN A 77 8.68 -10.86 17.32
C ASN A 77 9.26 -10.05 18.49
N GLN A 78 9.97 -8.94 18.24
CA GLN A 78 10.44 -8.09 19.33
C GLN A 78 9.29 -7.36 20.00
N ILE A 79 9.50 -6.93 21.25
CA ILE A 79 8.56 -6.07 21.96
C ILE A 79 8.34 -4.81 21.12
N SER A 80 7.09 -4.43 20.87
CA SER A 80 6.67 -3.35 19.95
C SER A 80 6.99 -3.56 18.46
N ASN A 81 7.35 -4.78 18.05
CA ASN A 81 7.73 -5.10 16.68
C ASN A 81 8.94 -4.24 16.22
N SER A 82 9.85 -3.91 17.15
CA SER A 82 10.98 -3.04 16.87
C SER A 82 12.23 -3.40 17.69
N SER A 83 13.40 -3.05 17.16
CA SER A 83 14.69 -3.20 17.84
C SER A 83 15.73 -2.23 17.32
N THR A 84 16.80 -2.01 18.07
CA THR A 84 17.97 -1.30 17.55
C THR A 84 18.84 -2.24 16.71
N LYS A 85 19.69 -1.67 15.86
CA LYS A 85 20.66 -2.43 15.07
C LYS A 85 21.69 -3.14 15.96
N GLU A 86 22.10 -2.50 17.06
CA GLU A 86 23.04 -3.06 18.04
C GLU A 86 22.43 -4.28 18.76
N ASN A 87 21.14 -4.21 19.09
CA ASN A 87 20.46 -5.35 19.69
C ASN A 87 20.31 -6.51 18.69
N PHE A 88 19.95 -6.21 17.44
CA PHE A 88 19.90 -7.23 16.38
C PHE A 88 21.26 -7.91 16.16
N THR A 89 22.33 -7.11 16.00
CA THR A 89 23.67 -7.64 15.75
C THR A 89 24.21 -8.47 16.91
N SER A 90 23.84 -8.16 18.15
CA SER A 90 24.21 -8.96 19.33
C SER A 90 23.34 -10.20 19.55
N GLN A 91 22.02 -10.10 19.38
CA GLN A 91 21.06 -11.15 19.81
C GLN A 91 20.63 -12.10 18.68
N PHE A 92 20.66 -11.67 17.42
CA PHE A 92 20.25 -12.55 16.32
C PHE A 92 21.28 -13.65 16.11
N ILE A 93 20.86 -14.91 16.20
CA ILE A 93 21.77 -16.06 16.14
C ILE A 93 21.83 -16.57 14.69
N LEU A 94 23.05 -16.65 14.16
CA LEU A 94 23.34 -17.31 12.89
C LEU A 94 23.89 -18.71 13.14
N ASN A 95 23.82 -19.57 12.11
CA ASN A 95 24.48 -20.88 12.14
C ASN A 95 26.00 -20.71 12.37
N SER A 96 26.58 -21.58 13.20
CA SER A 96 28.02 -21.59 13.53
C SER A 96 28.94 -21.78 12.32
N GLN A 97 28.42 -22.24 11.18
CA GLN A 97 29.16 -22.37 9.92
C GLN A 97 29.40 -21.03 9.20
N VAL A 98 28.75 -19.93 9.62
CA VAL A 98 28.98 -18.60 9.04
C VAL A 98 30.35 -18.08 9.51
N ILE A 99 31.27 -17.91 8.55
CA ILE A 99 32.67 -17.53 8.80
C ILE A 99 32.78 -16.16 9.49
N ASN A 100 31.99 -15.17 9.04
CA ASN A 100 31.95 -13.84 9.63
C ASN A 100 30.50 -13.46 10.00
N PRO A 101 30.02 -13.85 11.19
CA PRO A 101 28.65 -13.60 11.61
C PRO A 101 28.31 -12.11 11.67
N PHE A 102 29.26 -11.25 12.00
CA PHE A 102 29.02 -9.81 12.08
C PHE A 102 28.73 -9.22 10.69
N ALA A 103 29.61 -9.49 9.72
CA ALA A 103 29.43 -9.01 8.35
C ALA A 103 28.12 -9.56 7.72
N GLU A 104 27.78 -10.81 8.00
CA GLU A 104 26.52 -11.41 7.55
C GLU A 104 25.30 -10.71 8.15
N LYS A 105 25.29 -10.42 9.46
CA LYS A 105 24.20 -9.67 10.11
C LYS A 105 24.06 -8.27 9.51
N GLU A 106 25.18 -7.58 9.28
CA GLU A 106 25.18 -6.27 8.61
C GLU A 106 24.56 -6.34 7.21
N ALA A 107 24.96 -7.32 6.40
CA ALA A 107 24.42 -7.52 5.06
C ALA A 107 22.91 -7.83 5.09
N ILE A 108 22.48 -8.72 6.00
CA ILE A 108 21.06 -9.04 6.22
C ILE A 108 20.27 -7.78 6.60
N PHE A 109 20.75 -7.03 7.58
CA PHE A 109 20.08 -5.82 8.05
C PHE A 109 19.90 -4.81 6.90
N ASN A 110 20.98 -4.56 6.14
CA ASN A 110 20.95 -3.65 5.00
C ASN A 110 20.01 -4.15 3.91
N ALA A 111 19.98 -5.45 3.62
CA ALA A 111 19.07 -6.01 2.63
C ALA A 111 17.61 -5.82 3.04
N LEU A 112 17.26 -6.03 4.32
CA LEU A 112 15.91 -5.81 4.81
C LEU A 112 15.50 -4.33 4.73
N LEU A 113 16.41 -3.41 5.05
CA LEU A 113 16.15 -1.97 5.00
C LEU A 113 16.00 -1.47 3.56
N VAL A 114 16.92 -1.83 2.65
CA VAL A 114 16.91 -1.39 1.24
C VAL A 114 15.67 -1.89 0.51
N ASN A 115 15.19 -3.10 0.81
CA ASN A 115 13.97 -3.64 0.21
C ASN A 115 12.67 -3.13 0.89
N GLY A 116 12.78 -2.21 1.86
CA GLY A 116 11.64 -1.62 2.57
C GLY A 116 10.88 -2.61 3.44
N LEU A 117 11.52 -3.70 3.87
CA LEU A 117 10.93 -4.68 4.79
C LEU A 117 11.08 -4.24 6.26
N LEU A 118 12.05 -3.37 6.53
CA LEU A 118 12.16 -2.60 7.76
C LEU A 118 11.89 -1.12 7.50
N GLU A 119 11.33 -0.45 8.50
CA GLU A 119 11.18 1.01 8.57
C GLU A 119 12.01 1.54 9.74
N GLN A 120 12.61 2.72 9.56
CA GLN A 120 13.42 3.37 10.57
C GLN A 120 12.63 4.47 11.27
N ASN A 121 12.67 4.48 12.60
CA ASN A 121 12.17 5.56 13.43
C ASN A 121 13.23 5.94 14.48
N GLY A 122 14.01 6.97 14.16
CA GLY A 122 15.20 7.33 14.94
C GLY A 122 16.22 6.20 14.95
N ILE A 123 16.52 5.66 16.13
CA ILE A 123 17.44 4.53 16.32
C ILE A 123 16.76 3.16 16.25
N LEU A 124 15.43 3.13 16.24
CA LEU A 124 14.64 1.90 16.21
C LEU A 124 14.32 1.51 14.78
N PHE A 125 14.39 0.21 14.52
CA PHE A 125 13.99 -0.41 13.27
C PHE A 125 12.85 -1.35 13.53
N LYS A 126 11.78 -1.20 12.76
CA LYS A 126 10.53 -1.95 12.91
C LYS A 126 10.21 -2.69 11.62
N THR A 127 9.53 -3.83 11.71
CA THR A 127 8.97 -4.48 10.53
C THR A 127 7.94 -3.54 9.89
N SER A 128 8.16 -3.16 8.64
CA SER A 128 7.23 -2.29 7.91
C SER A 128 5.94 -3.03 7.58
N GLU A 129 4.90 -2.31 7.11
CA GLU A 129 3.67 -2.95 6.63
C GLU A 129 3.95 -3.92 5.46
N LYS A 130 4.85 -3.53 4.54
CA LYS A 130 5.33 -4.40 3.46
C LYS A 130 6.04 -5.64 4.02
N GLY A 131 6.89 -5.46 5.04
CA GLY A 131 7.55 -6.55 5.74
C GLY A 131 6.56 -7.55 6.35
N ILE A 132 5.50 -7.06 6.98
CA ILE A 132 4.43 -7.90 7.54
C ILE A 132 3.70 -8.68 6.44
N ARG A 133 3.30 -8.01 5.35
CA ARG A 133 2.66 -8.69 4.20
C ARG A 133 3.58 -9.72 3.55
N PHE A 134 4.88 -9.43 3.46
CA PHE A 134 5.88 -10.39 2.98
C PHE A 134 6.03 -11.62 3.89
N LEU A 135 6.02 -11.44 5.22
CA LEU A 135 6.02 -12.55 6.17
C LEU A 135 4.76 -13.42 6.04
N LYS A 136 3.58 -12.80 5.85
CA LYS A 136 2.31 -13.51 5.59
C LYS A 136 2.35 -14.28 4.28
N HIS A 137 2.84 -13.66 3.19
CA HIS A 137 3.01 -14.29 1.89
C HIS A 137 3.85 -15.58 1.98
N ASN A 138 4.90 -15.55 2.80
CA ASN A 138 5.79 -16.68 3.04
C ASN A 138 5.35 -17.62 4.17
N LYS A 139 4.17 -17.40 4.76
CA LYS A 139 3.57 -18.22 5.84
C LYS A 139 4.43 -18.31 7.11
N PHE A 140 5.24 -17.28 7.41
CA PHE A 140 5.94 -17.19 8.69
C PHE A 140 5.02 -16.73 9.83
N ILE A 141 3.96 -15.99 9.49
CA ILE A 141 2.94 -15.46 10.42
C ILE A 141 1.54 -15.57 9.80
N VAL A 142 0.51 -15.41 10.62
CA VAL A 142 -0.92 -15.44 10.21
C VAL A 142 -1.42 -14.04 9.86
#